data_AF-A0A8J2WKW2-F1
#
_entry.id   AF-A0A8J2WKW2-F1
#
_cell.length_a   1.000
_cell.length_b   1.000
_cell.length_c   1.000
_cell.angle_alpha   90.00
_cell.angle_beta   90.00
_cell.angle_gamma   90.00
#
_symmetry.space_group_name_H-M   'P 1'
#
loop_
_entity.id
_entity.type
_entity.pdbx_description
1 polymer ?
#
loop_
_entity_poly.entity_id
_entity_poly.type
_entity_poly.pdbx_seq_one_letter_code
_entity_poly.pdbx_strand_id
1 'polypeptide(L)'
;MQLLTVTCMLATTVALLPPARFVQPRRHTLLRGADDDAAALLEAANKLRAEAAALETEAQAEAVALESARVEQQKAAAVAAAAEQKAAAATAALTPAATVAVATPGLAPSAFAGIDKSREAFVSTLSSLKEAGQATKWNSAALVADGAENPTEARVRAATGINGAKDLLSQEEVSNDQLGALTAGVFVVSAILAIASGALIGGNVGASFTYIFAVLPIVFLGVGSSSPGVIVALYGIVRGAAEDLAASERRRRHESAHLVAGYRLGLPVAEYSAGDRPRVEFYYKTGTYTRDDAEALACVALSGAVGECEAFGQAKGAQQDFADLQDIFDRVQPPLTPAEQQSATRRACLNAYGVLYGKRSRKDDAAVAAVDAAMARGATLGEVVCALENA
;
A
#
# COMPACT_ATOMS: atom_id res chain seq x y z
N MET A 1 -2.44 17.70 65.12
CA MET A 1 -3.69 18.46 65.00
C MET A 1 -4.81 17.49 64.67
N GLN A 2 -5.77 17.33 65.59
CA GLN A 2 -7.15 16.77 65.49
C GLN A 2 -7.32 15.47 64.66
N LEU A 3 -7.61 14.26 65.17
CA LEU A 3 -8.39 13.77 66.33
C LEU A 3 -9.86 14.20 66.36
N LEU A 4 -10.72 13.35 65.79
CA LEU A 4 -12.20 13.30 65.85
C LEU A 4 -12.61 11.96 65.17
N THR A 5 -13.50 11.09 65.64
CA THR A 5 -14.38 11.07 66.81
C THR A 5 -14.90 9.64 66.96
N VAL A 6 -15.12 9.23 68.21
CA VAL A 6 -15.81 8.00 68.63
C VAL A 6 -17.32 8.28 68.73
N THR A 7 -18.10 7.19 68.79
CA THR A 7 -19.38 6.99 69.53
C THR A 7 -20.71 7.09 68.77
N CYS A 8 -21.49 6.00 68.78
CA CYS A 8 -22.87 5.87 69.35
C CYS A 8 -23.53 4.57 68.84
N MET A 9 -23.84 3.57 69.66
CA MET A 9 -24.95 3.43 70.64
C MET A 9 -26.27 2.92 70.04
N LEU A 10 -26.79 1.81 70.62
CA LEU A 10 -28.19 1.41 70.91
C LEU A 10 -28.25 -0.14 70.94
N ALA A 11 -28.23 -0.83 72.10
CA ALA A 11 -29.37 -1.14 73.01
C ALA A 11 -30.53 -1.87 72.27
N THR A 12 -31.13 -2.99 72.69
CA THR A 12 -31.61 -3.38 74.03
C THR A 12 -32.13 -4.85 74.05
N THR A 13 -32.02 -5.53 75.20
CA THR A 13 -32.92 -6.56 75.83
C THR A 13 -33.32 -7.91 75.18
N VAL A 14 -32.73 -8.99 75.74
CA VAL A 14 -33.29 -10.16 76.47
C VAL A 14 -34.70 -10.71 76.13
N ALA A 15 -34.77 -12.01 75.78
CA ALA A 15 -35.76 -12.98 76.29
C ALA A 15 -35.29 -14.45 76.12
N LEU A 16 -35.51 -15.26 77.17
CA LEU A 16 -35.16 -16.68 77.36
C LEU A 16 -36.07 -17.66 76.61
N LEU A 17 -35.56 -18.82 76.14
CA LEU A 17 -36.19 -20.18 76.17
C LEU A 17 -35.30 -21.27 75.47
N PRO A 18 -35.53 -22.60 75.65
CA PRO A 18 -34.77 -23.57 76.47
C PRO A 18 -33.82 -24.51 75.65
N PRO A 19 -33.12 -25.51 76.25
CA PRO A 19 -31.97 -26.15 75.62
C PRO A 19 -32.37 -27.35 74.74
N ALA A 20 -31.70 -27.50 73.59
CA ALA A 20 -31.75 -28.75 72.84
C ALA A 20 -30.44 -29.03 72.06
N ARG A 21 -29.78 -30.11 72.50
CA ARG A 21 -28.98 -31.07 71.73
C ARG A 21 -27.62 -30.62 71.18
N PHE A 22 -26.58 -31.18 71.81
CA PHE A 22 -25.28 -31.40 71.19
C PHE A 22 -25.43 -32.14 69.85
N VAL A 23 -24.94 -31.53 68.76
CA VAL A 23 -24.60 -32.20 67.51
C VAL A 23 -23.13 -31.91 67.24
N GLN A 24 -22.31 -32.95 67.16
CA GLN A 24 -20.89 -32.82 66.78
C GLN A 24 -20.76 -32.22 65.38
N PRO A 25 -19.74 -31.38 65.12
CA PRO A 25 -19.52 -30.82 63.79
C PRO A 25 -18.90 -31.87 62.84
N ARG A 26 -19.66 -32.29 61.82
CA ARG A 26 -19.10 -32.86 60.59
C ARG A 26 -18.41 -31.75 59.79
N ARG A 27 -17.17 -31.42 60.11
CA ARG A 27 -16.26 -30.65 59.25
C ARG A 27 -15.21 -31.60 58.71
N HIS A 28 -15.44 -32.23 57.56
CA HIS A 28 -14.34 -32.80 56.74
C HIS A 28 -14.70 -33.17 55.30
N THR A 29 -15.95 -33.00 54.85
CA THR A 29 -16.38 -33.44 53.50
C THR A 29 -16.54 -32.33 52.46
N LEU A 30 -16.53 -31.05 52.83
CA LEU A 30 -16.78 -29.94 51.88
C LEU A 30 -15.53 -29.34 51.22
N LEU A 31 -14.32 -29.63 51.72
CA LEU A 31 -13.07 -29.12 51.12
C LEU A 31 -12.50 -30.04 50.03
N ARG A 32 -12.77 -31.36 50.08
CA ARG A 32 -12.30 -32.30 49.04
C ARG A 32 -13.00 -32.11 47.70
N GLY A 33 -14.30 -31.83 47.70
CA GLY A 33 -15.06 -31.67 46.45
C GLY A 33 -14.61 -30.47 45.59
N ALA A 34 -14.18 -29.37 46.23
CA ALA A 34 -13.71 -28.19 45.51
C ALA A 34 -12.31 -28.39 44.88
N ASP A 35 -11.44 -29.17 45.52
CA ASP A 35 -10.12 -29.50 44.99
C ASP A 35 -10.21 -30.54 43.85
N ASP A 36 -11.14 -31.49 43.95
CA ASP A 36 -11.41 -32.50 42.91
C ASP A 36 -11.98 -31.85 41.62
N ASP A 37 -12.86 -30.85 41.76
CA ASP A 37 -13.41 -30.09 40.63
C ASP A 37 -12.35 -29.20 39.94
N ALA A 38 -11.45 -28.60 40.72
CA ALA A 38 -10.34 -27.79 40.19
C ALA A 38 -9.33 -28.64 39.42
N ALA A 39 -9.04 -29.86 39.89
CA ALA A 39 -8.17 -30.81 39.20
C ALA A 39 -8.77 -31.25 37.86
N ALA A 40 -10.08 -31.54 37.82
CA ALA A 40 -10.78 -31.91 36.60
C ALA A 40 -10.79 -30.79 35.55
N LEU A 41 -10.95 -29.53 35.98
CA LEU A 41 -10.89 -28.36 35.09
C LEU A 41 -9.49 -28.12 34.52
N LEU A 42 -8.44 -28.34 35.31
CA LEU A 42 -7.05 -28.25 34.86
C LEU A 42 -6.71 -29.33 33.83
N GLU A 43 -7.20 -30.55 34.04
CA GLU A 43 -7.03 -31.65 33.08
C GLU A 43 -7.75 -31.35 31.77
N ALA A 44 -8.99 -30.86 31.81
CA ALA A 44 -9.74 -30.44 30.63
C ALA A 44 -9.04 -29.28 29.89
N ALA A 45 -8.50 -28.28 30.60
CA ALA A 45 -7.76 -27.17 30.00
C ALA A 45 -6.46 -27.63 29.33
N ASN A 46 -5.74 -28.57 29.92
CA ASN A 46 -4.52 -29.13 29.33
C ASN A 46 -4.84 -29.98 28.09
N LYS A 47 -5.95 -30.72 28.10
CA LYS A 47 -6.43 -31.45 26.93
C LYS A 47 -6.79 -30.51 25.77
N LEU A 48 -7.53 -29.44 26.04
CA LEU A 48 -7.88 -28.43 25.03
C LEU A 48 -6.65 -27.71 24.46
N ARG A 49 -5.63 -27.43 25.28
CA ARG A 49 -4.35 -26.87 24.79
C ARG A 49 -3.59 -27.83 23.89
N ALA A 50 -3.60 -29.13 24.20
CA ALA A 50 -2.97 -30.14 23.36
C ALA A 50 -3.71 -30.29 22.01
N GLU A 51 -5.04 -30.25 22.03
CA GLU A 51 -5.88 -30.26 20.81
C GLU A 51 -5.65 -29.01 19.97
N ALA A 52 -5.55 -27.82 20.58
CA ALA A 52 -5.24 -26.58 19.87
C ALA A 52 -3.84 -26.60 19.22
N ALA A 53 -2.82 -27.10 19.93
CA ALA A 53 -1.47 -27.22 19.39
C ALA A 53 -1.39 -28.23 18.22
N ALA A 54 -2.19 -29.30 18.26
CA ALA A 54 -2.29 -30.24 17.16
C ALA A 54 -2.93 -29.61 15.92
N LEU A 55 -4.02 -28.83 16.10
CA LEU A 55 -4.69 -28.12 15.01
C LEU A 55 -3.81 -27.01 14.41
N GLU A 56 -3.03 -26.30 15.22
CA GLU A 56 -2.06 -25.32 14.69
C GLU A 56 -0.96 -25.98 13.86
N THR A 57 -0.50 -27.16 14.26
CA THR A 57 0.50 -27.93 13.51
C THR A 57 -0.06 -28.40 12.16
N GLU A 58 -1.31 -28.85 12.14
CA GLU A 58 -2.02 -29.26 10.92
C GLU A 58 -2.26 -28.08 9.98
N ALA A 59 -2.70 -26.93 10.51
CA ALA A 59 -2.88 -25.70 9.73
C ALA A 59 -1.57 -25.16 9.15
N GLN A 60 -0.46 -25.26 9.89
CA GLN A 60 0.87 -24.90 9.39
C GLN A 60 1.33 -25.85 8.28
N ALA A 61 1.08 -27.14 8.40
CA ALA A 61 1.40 -28.11 7.34
C ALA A 61 0.58 -27.86 6.07
N GLU A 62 -0.71 -27.54 6.19
CA GLU A 62 -1.58 -27.19 5.07
C GLU A 62 -1.15 -25.88 4.39
N ALA A 63 -0.77 -24.86 5.17
CA ALA A 63 -0.26 -23.59 4.64
C ALA A 63 1.04 -23.77 3.86
N VAL A 64 1.96 -24.61 4.35
CA VAL A 64 3.21 -24.95 3.65
C VAL A 64 2.93 -25.71 2.34
N ALA A 65 1.95 -26.62 2.34
CA ALA A 65 1.54 -27.35 1.13
C ALA A 65 0.89 -26.43 0.08
N LEU A 66 0.04 -25.49 0.49
CA LEU A 66 -0.56 -24.48 -0.38
C LEU A 66 0.49 -23.54 -0.98
N GLU A 67 1.47 -23.11 -0.20
CA GLU A 67 2.52 -22.22 -0.67
C GLU A 67 3.47 -22.92 -1.65
N SER A 68 3.83 -24.18 -1.38
CA SER A 68 4.65 -24.97 -2.32
C SER A 68 3.91 -25.27 -3.63
N ALA A 69 2.59 -25.48 -3.59
CA ALA A 69 1.76 -25.57 -4.79
C ALA A 69 1.69 -24.23 -5.57
N ARG A 70 1.61 -23.10 -4.88
CA ARG A 70 1.60 -21.76 -5.48
C ARG A 70 2.93 -21.45 -6.17
N VAL A 71 4.05 -21.80 -5.54
CA VAL A 71 5.40 -21.62 -6.11
C VAL A 71 5.58 -22.45 -7.37
N GLU A 72 5.12 -23.71 -7.39
CA GLU A 72 5.15 -24.54 -8.61
C GLU A 72 4.25 -23.98 -9.72
N GLN A 73 3.07 -23.46 -9.38
CA GLN A 73 2.19 -22.81 -10.34
C GLN A 73 2.81 -21.52 -10.92
N GLN A 74 3.49 -20.73 -10.10
CA GLN A 74 4.20 -19.52 -10.53
C GLN A 74 5.42 -19.84 -11.40
N LYS A 75 6.18 -20.89 -11.08
CA LYS A 75 7.27 -21.38 -11.95
C LYS A 75 6.74 -21.85 -13.31
N ALA A 76 5.64 -22.60 -13.31
CA ALA A 76 5.00 -23.05 -14.55
C ALA A 76 4.50 -21.86 -15.40
N ALA A 77 3.91 -20.84 -14.76
CA ALA A 77 3.46 -19.62 -15.44
C ALA A 77 4.64 -18.78 -15.97
N ALA A 78 5.74 -18.68 -15.23
CA ALA A 78 6.95 -17.97 -15.68
C ALA A 78 7.62 -18.66 -16.87
N VAL A 79 7.65 -20.00 -16.89
CA VAL A 79 8.15 -20.78 -18.02
C VAL A 79 7.25 -20.62 -19.25
N ALA A 80 5.92 -20.59 -19.05
CA ALA A 80 4.97 -20.32 -20.14
C ALA A 80 5.11 -18.89 -20.70
N ALA A 81 5.24 -17.88 -19.84
CA ALA A 81 5.45 -16.49 -20.25
C ALA A 81 6.80 -16.29 -20.98
N ALA A 82 7.85 -16.97 -20.54
CA ALA A 82 9.15 -16.95 -21.22
C ALA A 82 9.10 -17.65 -22.59
N ALA A 83 8.31 -18.72 -22.73
CA ALA A 83 8.07 -19.39 -24.01
C ALA A 83 7.26 -18.49 -24.98
N GLU A 84 6.28 -17.75 -24.47
CA GLU A 84 5.44 -16.84 -25.25
C GLU A 84 6.23 -15.60 -25.73
N GLN A 85 7.09 -15.03 -24.88
CA GLN A 85 8.01 -13.95 -25.28
C GLN A 85 9.04 -14.40 -26.32
N LYS A 86 9.54 -15.64 -26.21
CA LYS A 86 10.46 -16.21 -27.20
C LYS A 86 9.77 -16.49 -28.54
N ALA A 87 8.49 -16.87 -28.53
CA ALA A 87 7.68 -17.02 -29.74
C ALA A 87 7.32 -15.66 -30.38
N ALA A 88 7.03 -14.63 -29.56
CA ALA A 88 6.78 -13.27 -30.03
C ALA A 88 8.04 -12.63 -30.66
N ALA A 89 9.20 -12.84 -30.06
CA ALA A 89 10.49 -12.39 -30.59
C ALA A 89 10.87 -13.08 -31.92
N ALA A 90 10.48 -14.34 -32.12
CA ALA A 90 10.68 -15.05 -33.39
C ALA A 90 9.71 -14.60 -34.49
N THR A 91 8.52 -14.13 -34.13
CA THR A 91 7.48 -13.68 -35.10
C THR A 91 7.70 -12.23 -35.54
N ALA A 92 8.30 -11.39 -34.70
CA ALA A 92 8.64 -9.99 -35.03
C ALA A 92 9.78 -9.85 -36.06
N ALA A 93 10.49 -10.92 -36.40
CA ALA A 93 11.58 -10.91 -37.38
C ALA A 93 11.13 -11.10 -38.84
N LEU A 94 9.84 -11.41 -39.11
CA LEU A 94 9.36 -11.76 -40.45
C LEU A 94 7.92 -11.25 -40.70
N THR A 95 7.71 -9.94 -40.84
CA THR A 95 6.57 -9.43 -41.63
C THR A 95 6.81 -8.00 -42.14
N PRO A 96 6.64 -7.72 -43.45
CA PRO A 96 6.74 -6.37 -44.00
C PRO A 96 5.45 -5.57 -43.77
N ALA A 97 5.64 -4.26 -43.73
CA ALA A 97 4.66 -3.23 -43.44
C ALA A 97 3.39 -3.25 -44.32
N ALA A 98 2.23 -3.10 -43.67
CA ALA A 98 0.97 -2.57 -44.20
C ALA A 98 0.12 -2.18 -42.97
N THR A 99 -0.55 -1.04 -42.83
CA THR A 99 -1.04 -0.04 -43.78
C THR A 99 -1.08 1.28 -43.02
N VAL A 100 -0.55 2.36 -43.59
CA VAL A 100 -0.56 3.70 -42.97
C VAL A 100 -1.99 4.20 -42.91
N ALA A 101 -2.58 4.19 -41.72
CA ALA A 101 -3.73 5.01 -41.41
C ALA A 101 -3.28 6.48 -41.46
N VAL A 102 -4.02 7.30 -42.20
CA VAL A 102 -3.74 8.73 -42.36
C VAL A 102 -3.83 9.39 -40.98
N ALA A 103 -2.67 9.71 -40.40
CA ALA A 103 -2.56 10.41 -39.14
C ALA A 103 -2.96 11.87 -39.36
N THR A 104 -3.96 12.34 -38.61
CA THR A 104 -4.08 13.76 -38.27
C THR A 104 -2.72 14.20 -37.72
N PRO A 105 -2.07 15.27 -38.24
CA PRO A 105 -0.78 15.68 -37.72
C PRO A 105 -0.95 16.02 -36.24
N GLY A 106 -0.26 15.26 -35.37
CA GLY A 106 -0.27 15.48 -33.93
C GLY A 106 0.18 16.90 -33.59
N LEU A 107 -0.29 17.42 -32.46
CA LEU A 107 0.13 18.70 -31.93
C LEU A 107 1.66 18.73 -31.78
N ALA A 108 2.27 19.86 -32.12
CA ALA A 108 3.68 20.11 -31.88
C ALA A 108 3.88 20.68 -30.46
N PRO A 109 4.98 20.35 -29.76
CA PRO A 109 5.26 20.88 -28.42
C PRO A 109 5.26 22.42 -28.34
N SER A 110 5.59 23.10 -29.44
CA SER A 110 5.57 24.56 -29.53
C SER A 110 4.18 25.17 -29.30
N ALA A 111 3.11 24.41 -29.49
CA ALA A 111 1.74 24.85 -29.19
C ALA A 111 1.52 25.10 -27.68
N PHE A 112 2.34 24.50 -26.82
CA PHE A 112 2.27 24.60 -25.37
C PHE A 112 3.41 25.44 -24.77
N ALA A 113 4.11 26.23 -25.59
CA ALA A 113 5.25 27.02 -25.14
C ALA A 113 4.84 28.07 -24.09
N GLY A 114 5.49 28.05 -22.92
CA GLY A 114 5.26 29.00 -21.83
C GLY A 114 4.03 28.71 -20.96
N ILE A 115 3.45 27.51 -21.08
CA ILE A 115 2.32 27.04 -20.26
C ILE A 115 2.67 26.98 -18.76
N ASP A 116 3.96 26.87 -18.44
CA ASP A 116 4.55 26.75 -17.11
C ASP A 116 4.77 28.10 -16.39
N LYS A 117 4.53 29.24 -17.06
CA LYS A 117 4.86 30.57 -16.51
C LYS A 117 3.91 31.05 -15.42
N SER A 118 2.62 30.80 -15.55
CA SER A 118 1.60 31.18 -14.58
C SER A 118 0.32 30.37 -14.77
N ARG A 119 -0.54 30.37 -13.75
CA ARG A 119 -1.88 29.78 -13.83
C ARG A 119 -2.69 30.34 -15.01
N GLU A 120 -2.63 31.66 -15.22
CA GLU A 120 -3.35 32.35 -16.29
C GLU A 120 -2.81 31.95 -17.66
N ALA A 121 -1.48 31.83 -17.80
CA ALA A 121 -0.85 31.34 -19.03
C ALA A 121 -1.29 29.90 -19.33
N PHE A 122 -1.35 29.04 -18.32
CA PHE A 122 -1.79 27.65 -18.44
C PHE A 122 -3.24 27.57 -18.96
N VAL A 123 -4.15 28.23 -18.24
CA VAL A 123 -5.58 28.19 -18.56
C VAL A 123 -5.87 28.84 -19.91
N SER A 124 -5.28 30.01 -20.20
CA SER A 124 -5.50 30.69 -21.48
C SER A 124 -5.00 29.88 -22.68
N THR A 125 -3.79 29.32 -22.61
CA THR A 125 -3.22 28.49 -23.69
C THR A 125 -4.11 27.29 -24.00
N LEU A 126 -4.50 26.53 -22.98
CA LEU A 126 -5.33 25.34 -23.17
C LEU A 126 -6.76 25.67 -23.58
N SER A 127 -7.31 26.79 -23.11
CA SER A 127 -8.64 27.24 -23.52
C SER A 127 -8.65 27.64 -25.00
N SER A 128 -7.65 28.39 -25.47
CA SER A 128 -7.49 28.72 -26.89
C SER A 128 -7.28 27.49 -27.76
N LEU A 129 -6.46 26.52 -27.33
CA LEU A 129 -6.28 25.25 -28.06
C LEU A 129 -7.56 24.41 -28.07
N LYS A 130 -8.37 24.44 -27.01
CA LYS A 130 -9.66 23.75 -26.95
C LYS A 130 -10.69 24.40 -27.88
N GLU A 131 -10.74 25.73 -27.93
CA GLU A 131 -11.57 26.49 -28.88
C GLU A 131 -11.18 26.20 -30.34
N ALA A 132 -9.89 26.01 -30.61
CA ALA A 132 -9.38 25.57 -31.91
C ALA A 132 -9.63 24.08 -32.22
N GLY A 133 -10.21 23.31 -31.29
CA GLY A 133 -10.47 21.88 -31.45
C GLY A 133 -9.23 21.00 -31.35
N GLN A 134 -8.12 21.53 -30.84
CA GLN A 134 -6.83 20.84 -30.76
C GLN A 134 -6.61 20.17 -29.38
N ALA A 135 -6.93 20.86 -28.29
CA ALA A 135 -6.86 20.29 -26.93
C ALA A 135 -8.16 19.56 -26.58
N THR A 136 -8.33 18.36 -27.12
CA THR A 136 -9.57 17.57 -26.99
C THR A 136 -9.71 16.90 -25.62
N LYS A 137 -8.59 16.63 -24.96
CA LYS A 137 -8.59 15.93 -23.66
C LYS A 137 -8.62 16.89 -22.48
N TRP A 138 -8.22 18.15 -22.66
CA TRP A 138 -8.29 19.17 -21.62
C TRP A 138 -9.72 19.39 -21.13
N ASN A 139 -9.94 19.30 -19.82
CA ASN A 139 -11.26 19.53 -19.21
C ASN A 139 -12.39 18.76 -19.95
N SER A 140 -12.13 17.48 -20.24
CA SER A 140 -13.02 16.61 -21.02
C SER A 140 -13.74 15.58 -20.16
N ALA A 141 -13.24 15.31 -18.96
CA ALA A 141 -13.82 14.33 -18.06
C ALA A 141 -15.03 14.90 -17.31
N ALA A 142 -16.09 14.11 -17.27
CA ALA A 142 -17.21 14.32 -16.36
C ALA A 142 -17.15 13.25 -15.26
N LEU A 143 -17.41 13.68 -14.03
CA LEU A 143 -17.38 12.81 -12.87
C LEU A 143 -18.79 12.33 -12.50
N VAL A 144 -18.85 11.17 -11.83
CA VAL A 144 -20.08 10.78 -11.12
C VAL A 144 -20.21 11.67 -9.90
N ALA A 145 -21.28 12.48 -9.90
CA ALA A 145 -21.56 13.49 -8.88
C ALA A 145 -22.00 12.90 -7.53
N ASP A 146 -21.92 13.70 -6.47
CA ASP A 146 -22.38 13.34 -5.13
C ASP A 146 -23.89 13.04 -5.16
N GLY A 147 -24.29 11.98 -4.45
CA GLY A 147 -25.68 11.51 -4.42
C GLY A 147 -26.15 10.73 -5.65
N ALA A 148 -25.37 10.64 -6.74
CA ALA A 148 -25.74 9.82 -7.89
C ALA A 148 -25.64 8.30 -7.59
N GLU A 149 -24.62 7.90 -6.83
CA GLU A 149 -24.44 6.53 -6.34
C GLU A 149 -23.65 6.56 -5.02
N ASN A 150 -23.96 5.63 -4.11
CA ASN A 150 -23.11 5.33 -2.95
C ASN A 150 -22.40 4.00 -3.22
N PRO A 151 -21.22 4.02 -3.86
CA PRO A 151 -20.55 2.80 -4.28
C PRO A 151 -20.11 2.00 -3.06
N THR A 152 -20.31 0.68 -3.12
CA THR A 152 -19.79 -0.26 -2.12
C THR A 152 -18.36 -0.68 -2.47
N GLU A 153 -17.60 -1.20 -1.51
CA GLU A 153 -16.26 -1.74 -1.80
C GLU A 153 -16.28 -2.85 -2.85
N ALA A 154 -17.31 -3.71 -2.82
CA ALA A 154 -17.51 -4.74 -3.83
C ALA A 154 -17.69 -4.15 -5.24
N ARG A 155 -18.42 -3.03 -5.35
CA ARG A 155 -18.61 -2.31 -6.61
C ARG A 155 -17.30 -1.71 -7.12
N VAL A 156 -16.51 -1.10 -6.23
CA VAL A 156 -15.17 -0.57 -6.56
C VAL A 156 -14.28 -1.70 -7.05
N ARG A 157 -14.15 -2.78 -6.28
CA ARG A 157 -13.34 -3.96 -6.65
C ARG A 157 -13.76 -4.56 -7.99
N ALA A 158 -15.05 -4.68 -8.27
CA ALA A 158 -15.53 -5.19 -9.54
C ALA A 158 -15.19 -4.25 -10.71
N ALA A 159 -15.25 -2.93 -10.49
CA ALA A 159 -14.99 -1.93 -11.51
C ALA A 159 -13.50 -1.72 -11.81
N THR A 160 -12.66 -1.72 -10.79
CA THR A 160 -11.25 -1.32 -10.86
C THR A 160 -10.29 -2.49 -10.61
N GLY A 161 -10.71 -3.47 -9.82
CA GLY A 161 -9.84 -4.55 -9.33
C GLY A 161 -9.14 -4.24 -8.01
N ILE A 162 -9.30 -3.03 -7.48
CA ILE A 162 -8.62 -2.54 -6.28
C ILE A 162 -9.42 -2.97 -5.04
N ASN A 163 -8.74 -3.60 -4.07
CA ASN A 163 -9.30 -4.11 -2.81
C ASN A 163 -9.32 -3.04 -1.71
N GLY A 164 -9.81 -1.84 -2.04
CA GLY A 164 -9.94 -0.73 -1.09
C GLY A 164 -8.62 -0.31 -0.45
N ALA A 165 -8.66 -0.02 0.85
CA ALA A 165 -7.51 0.50 1.60
C ALA A 165 -6.30 -0.46 1.59
N LYS A 166 -6.51 -1.78 1.50
CA LYS A 166 -5.42 -2.75 1.46
C LYS A 166 -4.45 -2.48 0.30
N ASP A 167 -4.99 -2.20 -0.87
CA ASP A 167 -4.19 -1.98 -2.07
C ASP A 167 -3.77 -0.50 -2.19
N LEU A 168 -4.62 0.45 -1.77
CA LEU A 168 -4.35 1.90 -1.86
C LEU A 168 -3.36 2.41 -0.80
N LEU A 169 -3.25 1.74 0.35
CA LEU A 169 -2.40 2.11 1.47
C LEU A 169 -1.50 0.93 1.87
N SER A 170 -0.98 0.18 0.88
CA SER A 170 -0.08 -0.92 1.19
C SER A 170 1.17 -0.36 1.88
N GLN A 171 1.42 -0.83 3.09
CA GLN A 171 2.66 -0.51 3.81
C GLN A 171 3.78 -1.32 3.16
N GLU A 172 4.96 -0.71 3.03
CA GLU A 172 6.17 -1.42 2.64
C GLU A 172 6.64 -2.27 3.82
N GLU A 173 5.94 -3.36 4.06
CA GLU A 173 6.40 -4.40 4.99
C GLU A 173 7.48 -5.21 4.27
N VAL A 174 8.69 -5.23 4.85
CA VAL A 174 9.73 -6.17 4.42
C VAL A 174 9.15 -7.57 4.58
N SER A 175 8.97 -8.29 3.47
CA SER A 175 8.32 -9.60 3.54
C SER A 175 9.21 -10.61 4.27
N ASN A 176 8.60 -11.62 4.90
CA ASN A 176 9.34 -12.71 5.54
C ASN A 176 10.29 -13.41 4.56
N ASP A 177 9.94 -13.48 3.27
CA ASP A 177 10.80 -14.05 2.23
C ASP A 177 12.03 -13.19 1.96
N GLN A 178 11.88 -11.86 1.99
CA GLN A 178 13.00 -10.92 1.83
C GLN A 178 13.93 -10.97 3.04
N LEU A 179 13.37 -11.05 4.25
CA LEU A 179 14.13 -11.22 5.48
C LEU A 179 14.84 -12.58 5.50
N GLY A 180 14.18 -13.63 5.02
CA GLY A 180 14.74 -14.97 4.84
C GLY A 180 15.88 -15.00 3.83
N ALA A 181 15.72 -14.35 2.67
CA ALA A 181 16.76 -14.25 1.65
C ALA A 181 17.98 -13.46 2.13
N LEU A 182 17.77 -12.34 2.85
CA LEU A 182 18.84 -11.56 3.46
C LEU A 182 19.60 -12.40 4.50
N THR A 183 18.87 -13.10 5.37
CA THR A 183 19.46 -14.00 6.37
C THR A 183 20.28 -15.09 5.68
N ALA A 184 19.71 -15.78 4.68
CA ALA A 184 20.43 -16.79 3.91
C ALA A 184 21.70 -16.24 3.25
N GLY A 185 21.64 -15.03 2.69
CA GLY A 185 22.80 -14.33 2.11
C GLY A 185 23.91 -14.08 3.13
N VAL A 186 23.57 -13.59 4.33
CA VAL A 186 24.54 -13.38 5.42
C VAL A 186 25.21 -14.70 5.81
N PHE A 187 24.46 -15.79 5.92
CA PHE A 187 25.00 -17.11 6.25
C PHE A 187 25.96 -17.64 5.16
N VAL A 188 25.56 -17.55 3.88
CA VAL A 188 26.37 -18.03 2.76
C VAL A 188 27.67 -17.23 2.61
N VAL A 189 27.58 -15.90 2.64
CA VAL A 189 28.77 -15.03 2.52
C VAL A 189 29.71 -15.22 3.70
N SER A 190 29.17 -15.30 4.92
CA SER A 190 29.97 -15.55 6.13
C SER A 190 30.67 -16.91 6.07
N ALA A 191 30.00 -17.95 5.59
CA ALA A 191 30.61 -19.27 5.42
C ALA A 191 31.73 -19.27 4.37
N ILE A 192 31.50 -18.62 3.22
CA ILE A 192 32.53 -18.49 2.17
C ILE A 192 33.74 -17.73 2.71
N LEU A 193 33.54 -16.62 3.41
CA LEU A 193 34.63 -15.82 3.99
C LEU A 193 35.36 -16.55 5.11
N ALA A 194 34.65 -17.34 5.92
CA ALA A 194 35.25 -18.18 6.95
C ALA A 194 36.16 -19.27 6.35
N ILE A 195 35.70 -19.95 5.30
CA ILE A 195 36.47 -20.96 4.57
C ILE A 195 37.65 -20.31 3.85
N ALA A 196 37.43 -19.19 3.16
CA ALA A 196 38.46 -18.47 2.40
C ALA A 196 39.56 -17.92 3.32
N SER A 197 39.20 -17.37 4.48
CA SER A 197 40.20 -16.89 5.46
C SER A 197 41.06 -18.03 6.02
N GLY A 198 40.45 -19.18 6.30
CA GLY A 198 41.19 -20.37 6.73
C GLY A 198 42.10 -20.94 5.65
N ALA A 199 41.61 -20.98 4.40
CA ALA A 199 42.32 -21.60 3.27
C ALA A 199 43.38 -20.70 2.62
N LEU A 200 43.16 -19.38 2.56
CA LEU A 200 44.00 -18.45 1.81
C LEU A 200 44.99 -17.67 2.69
N ILE A 201 44.59 -17.31 3.92
CA ILE A 201 45.44 -16.51 4.82
C ILE A 201 46.32 -17.45 5.67
N GLY A 202 45.74 -18.56 6.14
CA GLY A 202 46.44 -19.57 6.91
C GLY A 202 46.95 -19.09 8.29
N GLY A 203 47.44 -20.04 9.09
CA GLY A 203 47.98 -19.77 10.43
C GLY A 203 46.97 -19.15 11.40
N ASN A 204 47.48 -18.57 12.49
CA ASN A 204 46.65 -18.00 13.57
C ASN A 204 45.84 -16.79 13.11
N VAL A 205 46.30 -16.08 12.08
CA VAL A 205 45.61 -14.92 11.50
C VAL A 205 44.39 -15.38 10.70
N GLY A 206 44.55 -16.37 9.82
CA GLY A 206 43.42 -16.98 9.10
C GLY A 206 42.37 -17.55 10.04
N ALA A 207 42.80 -18.27 11.09
CA ALA A 207 41.88 -18.80 12.11
C ALA A 207 41.09 -17.70 12.83
N SER A 208 41.73 -16.57 13.15
CA SER A 208 41.06 -15.43 13.78
C SER A 208 39.95 -14.85 12.91
N PHE A 209 40.20 -14.69 11.60
CA PHE A 209 39.19 -14.24 10.65
C PHE A 209 38.08 -15.29 10.45
N THR A 210 38.42 -16.58 10.41
CA THR A 210 37.43 -17.66 10.35
C THR A 210 36.44 -17.57 11.52
N TYR A 211 36.91 -17.34 12.74
CA TYR A 211 36.02 -17.17 13.91
C TYR A 211 35.17 -15.91 13.83
N ILE A 212 35.74 -14.78 13.37
CA ILE A 212 34.98 -13.54 13.20
C ILE A 212 33.83 -13.73 12.21
N PHE A 213 34.11 -14.32 11.04
CA PHE A 213 33.09 -14.57 10.03
C PHE A 213 32.06 -15.62 10.49
N ALA A 214 32.46 -16.64 11.24
CA ALA A 214 31.54 -17.63 11.80
C ALA A 214 30.56 -17.04 12.85
N VAL A 215 30.92 -15.93 13.50
CA VAL A 215 30.08 -15.26 14.51
C VAL A 215 29.10 -14.26 13.87
N LEU A 216 29.37 -13.74 12.67
CA LEU A 216 28.50 -12.76 12.00
C LEU A 216 27.03 -13.22 11.86
N PRO A 217 26.71 -14.47 11.45
CA PRO A 217 25.33 -14.92 11.38
C PRO A 217 24.61 -14.93 12.74
N ILE A 218 25.34 -15.23 13.82
CA ILE A 218 24.81 -15.26 15.19
C ILE A 218 24.51 -13.84 15.65
N VAL A 219 25.43 -12.90 15.40
CA VAL A 219 25.24 -11.47 15.72
C VAL A 219 24.08 -10.90 14.89
N PHE A 220 24.00 -11.22 13.60
CA PHE A 220 22.90 -10.80 12.73
C PHE A 220 21.54 -11.28 13.24
N LEU A 221 21.44 -12.56 13.62
CA LEU A 221 20.21 -13.12 14.20
C LEU A 221 19.86 -12.48 15.56
N GLY A 222 20.86 -12.20 16.40
CA GLY A 222 20.68 -11.56 17.70
C GLY A 222 20.28 -10.08 17.62
N VAL A 223 20.81 -9.32 16.66
CA VAL A 223 20.37 -7.95 16.37
C VAL A 223 18.97 -7.97 15.79
N GLY A 224 18.68 -8.90 14.89
CA GLY A 224 17.35 -9.07 14.31
C GLY A 224 16.26 -9.40 15.32
N SER A 225 16.57 -10.17 16.36
CA SER A 225 15.62 -10.48 17.42
C SER A 225 15.39 -9.33 18.41
N SER A 226 16.38 -8.46 18.60
CA SER A 226 16.33 -7.35 19.56
C SER A 226 15.84 -6.03 18.95
N SER A 227 16.15 -5.81 17.67
CA SER A 227 15.73 -4.62 16.92
C SER A 227 15.57 -4.93 15.44
N PRO A 228 14.38 -5.42 15.03
CA PRO A 228 14.08 -5.67 13.63
C PRO A 228 14.33 -4.44 12.72
N GLY A 229 14.13 -3.23 13.25
CA GLY A 229 14.34 -1.97 12.52
C GLY A 229 15.77 -1.72 12.04
N VAL A 230 16.79 -2.27 12.71
CA VAL A 230 18.19 -2.15 12.28
C VAL A 230 18.48 -2.99 11.04
N ILE A 231 17.85 -4.17 10.94
CA ILE A 231 17.97 -5.02 9.74
C ILE A 231 17.26 -4.38 8.56
N VAL A 232 16.10 -3.75 8.78
CA VAL A 232 15.38 -2.99 7.76
C VAL A 232 16.23 -1.81 7.25
N ALA A 233 16.89 -1.08 8.16
CA ALA A 233 17.80 0.01 7.78
C ALA A 233 19.03 -0.49 6.99
N LEU A 234 19.65 -1.61 7.42
CA LEU A 234 20.78 -2.22 6.72
C LEU A 234 20.38 -2.77 5.34
N TYR A 235 19.18 -3.34 5.23
CA TYR A 235 18.61 -3.79 3.97
C TYR A 235 18.47 -2.63 2.97
N GLY A 236 17.93 -1.49 3.42
CA GLY A 236 17.84 -0.29 2.60
C GLY A 236 19.19 0.24 2.12
N ILE A 237 20.26 0.08 2.91
CA ILE A 237 21.63 0.47 2.51
C ILE A 237 22.22 -0.47 1.45
N VAL A 238 21.97 -1.78 1.53
CA VAL A 238 22.54 -2.80 0.61
C VAL A 238 21.84 -2.80 -0.76
N ARG A 239 20.58 -2.36 -0.83
CA ARG A 239 19.72 -2.53 -2.01
C ARG A 239 19.46 -1.24 -2.81
N GLY A 240 19.99 -0.11 -2.33
CA GLY A 240 19.78 1.27 -2.81
C GLY A 240 20.29 1.64 -4.22
N ALA A 241 20.27 0.73 -5.19
CA ALA A 241 20.51 1.08 -6.61
C ALA A 241 19.47 0.43 -7.54
N ALA A 242 18.98 -0.77 -7.23
CA ALA A 242 17.89 -1.42 -7.96
C ALA A 242 16.51 -1.04 -7.39
N GLU A 243 16.42 -0.80 -6.07
CA GLU A 243 15.20 -0.28 -5.44
C GLU A 243 14.91 1.15 -5.84
N ASP A 244 15.93 2.00 -6.03
CA ASP A 244 15.75 3.39 -6.46
C ASP A 244 15.14 3.50 -7.87
N LEU A 245 15.46 2.57 -8.78
CA LEU A 245 14.87 2.52 -10.11
C LEU A 245 13.42 2.03 -10.09
N ALA A 246 13.11 0.98 -9.33
CA ALA A 246 11.74 0.51 -9.18
C ALA A 246 10.86 1.49 -8.39
N ALA A 247 11.43 2.20 -7.41
CA ALA A 247 10.76 3.25 -6.65
C ALA A 247 10.54 4.51 -7.48
N SER A 248 11.50 4.89 -8.34
CA SER A 248 11.36 6.02 -9.25
C SER A 248 10.40 5.74 -10.40
N GLU A 249 10.38 4.53 -10.96
CA GLU A 249 9.36 4.11 -11.93
C GLU A 249 7.95 4.16 -11.33
N ARG A 250 7.81 3.60 -10.13
CA ARG A 250 6.54 3.63 -9.39
C ARG A 250 6.07 5.06 -9.12
N ARG A 251 6.96 5.92 -8.64
CA ARG A 251 6.67 7.34 -8.41
C ARG A 251 6.32 8.05 -9.71
N ARG A 252 7.05 7.83 -10.80
CA ARG A 252 6.74 8.43 -12.10
C ARG A 252 5.36 8.02 -12.60
N ARG A 253 5.00 6.75 -12.40
CA ARG A 253 3.66 6.25 -12.74
C ARG A 253 2.57 6.89 -11.88
N HIS A 254 2.84 7.09 -10.59
CA HIS A 254 1.98 7.81 -9.66
C HIS A 254 1.72 9.25 -10.14
N GLU A 255 2.79 10.01 -10.42
CA GLU A 255 2.70 11.40 -10.89
C GLU A 255 2.06 11.52 -12.28
N SER A 256 2.28 10.53 -13.15
CA SER A 256 1.65 10.47 -14.46
C SER A 256 0.13 10.34 -14.36
N ALA A 257 -0.35 9.55 -13.39
CA ALA A 257 -1.78 9.42 -13.13
C ALA A 257 -2.37 10.73 -12.57
N HIS A 258 -1.69 11.39 -11.62
CA HIS A 258 -2.06 12.73 -11.15
C HIS A 258 -2.19 13.72 -12.30
N LEU A 259 -1.18 13.81 -13.16
CA LEU A 259 -1.19 14.72 -14.31
C LEU A 259 -2.35 14.45 -15.25
N VAL A 260 -2.58 13.19 -15.63
CA VAL A 260 -3.68 12.85 -16.55
C VAL A 260 -5.04 13.14 -15.94
N ALA A 261 -5.25 12.80 -14.67
CA ALA A 261 -6.51 13.06 -13.98
C ALA A 261 -6.78 14.56 -13.84
N GLY A 262 -5.81 15.32 -13.33
CA GLY A 262 -5.94 16.78 -13.19
C GLY A 262 -6.15 17.47 -14.54
N TYR A 263 -5.43 17.06 -15.59
CA TYR A 263 -5.59 17.62 -16.93
C TYR A 263 -6.98 17.36 -17.52
N ARG A 264 -7.48 16.12 -17.43
CA ARG A 264 -8.82 15.78 -17.92
C ARG A 264 -9.92 16.47 -17.12
N LEU A 265 -9.68 16.82 -15.86
CA LEU A 265 -10.59 17.57 -14.99
C LEU A 265 -10.42 19.11 -15.06
N GLY A 266 -9.49 19.60 -15.90
CA GLY A 266 -9.31 21.04 -16.07
C GLY A 266 -8.57 21.74 -14.94
N LEU A 267 -7.81 21.01 -14.12
CA LEU A 267 -6.98 21.60 -13.07
C LEU A 267 -5.65 22.12 -13.64
N PRO A 268 -5.30 23.40 -13.43
CA PRO A 268 -4.05 23.95 -13.89
C PRO A 268 -2.88 23.48 -13.02
N VAL A 269 -1.79 23.08 -13.66
CA VAL A 269 -0.55 22.61 -13.00
C VAL A 269 0.20 23.81 -12.42
N ALA A 270 0.58 23.71 -11.15
CA ALA A 270 1.34 24.72 -10.40
C ALA A 270 2.83 24.43 -10.40
N GLU A 271 3.21 23.18 -10.14
CA GLU A 271 4.60 22.75 -10.12
C GLU A 271 4.73 21.44 -10.89
N TYR A 272 5.83 21.30 -11.63
CA TYR A 272 6.13 20.12 -12.42
C TYR A 272 7.62 19.80 -12.40
N SER A 273 7.96 18.54 -12.13
CA SER A 273 9.31 18.00 -12.22
C SER A 273 9.28 16.60 -12.83
N ALA A 274 10.18 16.34 -13.76
CA ALA A 274 10.39 15.04 -14.42
C ALA A 274 11.68 14.33 -13.97
N GLY A 275 12.50 14.98 -13.12
CA GLY A 275 13.84 14.51 -12.75
C GLY A 275 13.83 13.33 -11.78
N ASP A 276 14.88 13.20 -10.97
CA ASP A 276 15.08 12.07 -10.03
C ASP A 276 13.91 11.88 -9.05
N ARG A 277 13.15 12.94 -8.79
CA ARG A 277 11.89 12.91 -8.05
C ARG A 277 10.81 13.58 -8.89
N PRO A 278 10.08 12.80 -9.69
CA PRO A 278 8.91 13.30 -10.39
C PRO A 278 7.92 13.88 -9.39
N ARG A 279 7.29 15.00 -9.75
CA ARG A 279 6.32 15.72 -8.92
C ARG A 279 5.38 16.52 -9.80
N VAL A 280 4.09 16.44 -9.51
CA VAL A 280 3.03 17.24 -10.14
C VAL A 280 2.16 17.84 -9.05
N GLU A 281 2.04 19.15 -9.03
CA GLU A 281 1.09 19.87 -8.17
C GLU A 281 0.14 20.69 -8.99
N PHE A 282 -1.05 20.91 -8.44
CA PHE A 282 -2.09 21.72 -9.06
C PHE A 282 -2.35 22.99 -8.25
N TYR A 283 -2.86 24.03 -8.91
CA TYR A 283 -3.39 25.18 -8.18
C TYR A 283 -4.71 24.82 -7.52
N TYR A 284 -4.68 24.71 -6.20
CA TYR A 284 -5.88 24.56 -5.39
C TYR A 284 -6.50 25.92 -5.06
N LYS A 285 -7.83 25.96 -4.98
CA LYS A 285 -8.55 27.15 -4.51
C LYS A 285 -8.30 27.32 -3.01
N THR A 286 -7.98 28.54 -2.59
CA THR A 286 -7.93 28.88 -1.18
C THR A 286 -9.34 29.07 -0.62
N GLY A 287 -9.64 28.43 0.52
CA GLY A 287 -10.93 28.57 1.21
C GLY A 287 -11.76 27.29 1.17
N THR A 288 -13.08 27.45 1.05
CA THR A 288 -14.04 26.35 1.13
C THR A 288 -14.38 25.77 -0.24
N TYR A 289 -14.68 24.48 -0.24
CA TYR A 289 -15.07 23.70 -1.41
C TYR A 289 -16.56 23.39 -1.41
N THR A 290 -17.17 23.41 -2.59
CA THR A 290 -18.47 22.75 -2.78
C THR A 290 -18.25 21.22 -2.80
N ARG A 291 -19.33 20.44 -2.69
CA ARG A 291 -19.23 18.98 -2.80
C ARG A 291 -18.70 18.55 -4.18
N ASP A 292 -19.13 19.21 -5.25
CA ASP A 292 -18.67 18.93 -6.61
C ASP A 292 -17.18 19.26 -6.79
N ASP A 293 -16.72 20.40 -6.24
CA ASP A 293 -15.29 20.73 -6.22
C ASP A 293 -14.50 19.64 -5.48
N ALA A 294 -15.00 19.19 -4.33
CA ALA A 294 -14.35 18.17 -3.53
C ALA A 294 -14.25 16.82 -4.25
N GLU A 295 -15.22 16.46 -5.10
CA GLU A 295 -15.16 15.23 -5.88
C GLU A 295 -14.10 15.26 -6.97
N ALA A 296 -13.94 16.41 -7.65
CA ALA A 296 -12.86 16.59 -8.61
C ALA A 296 -11.49 16.51 -7.94
N LEU A 297 -11.33 17.18 -6.80
CA LEU A 297 -10.07 17.18 -6.04
C LEU A 297 -9.78 15.81 -5.42
N ALA A 298 -10.80 15.11 -4.91
CA ALA A 298 -10.66 13.76 -4.39
C ALA A 298 -10.30 12.75 -5.49
N CYS A 299 -10.88 12.90 -6.68
CA CYS A 299 -10.53 12.09 -7.85
C CYS A 299 -9.03 12.24 -8.18
N VAL A 300 -8.52 13.47 -8.18
CA VAL A 300 -7.08 13.73 -8.42
C VAL A 300 -6.24 13.15 -7.28
N ALA A 301 -6.56 13.44 -6.02
CA ALA A 301 -5.82 12.91 -4.87
C ALA A 301 -5.68 11.37 -4.90
N LEU A 302 -6.72 10.64 -5.30
CA LEU A 302 -6.64 9.18 -5.41
C LEU A 302 -6.03 8.66 -6.71
N SER A 303 -5.86 9.51 -7.73
CA SER A 303 -5.45 9.06 -9.07
C SER A 303 -4.03 8.48 -9.09
N GLY A 304 -3.08 9.05 -8.33
CA GLY A 304 -1.75 8.50 -8.15
C GLY A 304 -1.76 7.07 -7.61
N ALA A 305 -2.45 6.85 -6.49
CA ALA A 305 -2.61 5.52 -5.89
C ALA A 305 -3.35 4.53 -6.81
N VAL A 306 -4.39 4.99 -7.52
CA VAL A 306 -5.11 4.15 -8.50
C VAL A 306 -4.20 3.75 -9.66
N GLY A 307 -3.38 4.68 -10.16
CA GLY A 307 -2.43 4.41 -11.23
C GLY A 307 -1.33 3.43 -10.84
N GLU A 308 -0.84 3.50 -9.61
CA GLU A 308 0.07 2.51 -9.06
C GLU A 308 -0.58 1.14 -8.87
N CYS A 309 -1.80 1.09 -8.32
CA CYS A 309 -2.53 -0.17 -8.16
C CYS A 309 -2.76 -0.87 -9.50
N GLU A 310 -3.08 -0.12 -10.56
CA GLU A 310 -3.25 -0.69 -11.89
C GLU A 310 -1.94 -1.21 -12.48
N ALA A 311 -0.80 -0.53 -12.25
CA ALA A 311 0.49 -0.93 -12.79
C ALA A 311 1.18 -2.05 -11.98
N PHE A 312 1.03 -2.05 -10.66
CA PHE A 312 1.83 -2.87 -9.74
C PHE A 312 1.00 -3.68 -8.75
N GLY A 313 -0.33 -3.65 -8.84
CA GLY A 313 -1.26 -4.36 -7.96
C GLY A 313 -1.51 -3.68 -6.60
N GLN A 314 -0.64 -2.77 -6.17
CA GLN A 314 -0.78 -2.00 -4.92
C GLN A 314 -0.03 -0.68 -5.03
N ALA A 315 -0.51 0.33 -4.30
CA ALA A 315 0.12 1.63 -4.14
C ALA A 315 1.01 1.65 -2.89
N LYS A 316 2.22 2.18 -3.02
CA LYS A 316 3.14 2.40 -1.90
C LYS A 316 3.47 3.88 -1.80
N GLY A 317 3.20 4.51 -0.66
CA GLY A 317 3.59 5.90 -0.44
C GLY A 317 2.47 6.94 -0.63
N ALA A 318 1.20 6.52 -0.82
CA ALA A 318 0.06 7.41 -1.02
C ALA A 318 -0.41 8.18 0.25
N GLN A 319 0.32 8.07 1.38
CA GLN A 319 -0.10 8.67 2.65
C GLN A 319 -0.27 10.19 2.56
N GLN A 320 0.57 10.88 1.78
CA GLN A 320 0.44 12.31 1.58
C GLN A 320 -0.83 12.66 0.81
N ASP A 321 -1.17 11.91 -0.24
CA ASP A 321 -2.39 12.16 -1.01
C ASP A 321 -3.65 11.94 -0.16
N PHE A 322 -3.63 10.97 0.74
CA PHE A 322 -4.73 10.75 1.70
C PHE A 322 -4.80 11.85 2.76
N ALA A 323 -3.68 12.42 3.18
CA ALA A 323 -3.67 13.60 4.04
C ALA A 323 -4.28 14.81 3.30
N ASP A 324 -3.89 15.04 2.05
CA ASP A 324 -4.44 16.11 1.21
C ASP A 324 -5.94 15.91 0.94
N LEU A 325 -6.37 14.66 0.74
CA LEU A 325 -7.78 14.27 0.63
C LEU A 325 -8.58 14.63 1.90
N GLN A 326 -8.04 14.33 3.08
CA GLN A 326 -8.68 14.69 4.34
C GLN A 326 -8.78 16.22 4.49
N ASP A 327 -7.70 16.92 4.15
CA ASP A 327 -7.65 18.39 4.11
C ASP A 327 -8.70 19.00 3.18
N ILE A 328 -8.96 18.36 2.03
CA ILE A 328 -10.02 18.73 1.11
C ILE A 328 -11.39 18.55 1.78
N PHE A 329 -11.65 17.37 2.37
CA PHE A 329 -12.92 17.05 3.03
C PHE A 329 -13.26 17.97 4.20
N ASP A 330 -12.25 18.37 4.97
CA ASP A 330 -12.41 19.28 6.12
C ASP A 330 -12.83 20.70 5.68
N ARG A 331 -12.60 21.07 4.42
CA ARG A 331 -12.95 22.38 3.84
C ARG A 331 -14.27 22.37 3.05
N VAL A 332 -14.96 21.24 2.96
CA VAL A 332 -16.23 21.11 2.23
C VAL A 332 -17.38 21.76 2.98
N GLN A 333 -18.22 22.52 2.26
CA GLN A 333 -19.49 23.02 2.76
C GLN A 333 -20.68 22.57 1.90
N PRO A 334 -21.75 21.98 2.50
CA PRO A 334 -21.87 21.63 3.92
C PRO A 334 -20.92 20.49 4.34
N PRO A 335 -20.49 20.42 5.62
CA PRO A 335 -19.56 19.39 6.09
C PRO A 335 -20.02 17.97 5.77
N LEU A 336 -19.05 17.10 5.46
CA LEU A 336 -19.29 15.68 5.20
C LEU A 336 -19.22 14.88 6.51
N THR A 337 -20.22 14.04 6.75
CA THR A 337 -20.16 13.01 7.80
C THR A 337 -19.09 11.96 7.47
N PRO A 338 -18.58 11.20 8.46
CA PRO A 338 -17.60 10.15 8.19
C PRO A 338 -18.07 9.10 7.16
N ALA A 339 -19.36 8.77 7.15
CA ALA A 339 -19.93 7.86 6.17
C ALA A 339 -19.94 8.45 4.75
N GLU A 340 -20.22 9.75 4.63
CA GLU A 340 -20.13 10.47 3.35
C GLU A 340 -18.69 10.58 2.86
N GLN A 341 -17.72 10.85 3.75
CA GLN A 341 -16.30 10.87 3.39
C GLN A 341 -15.84 9.52 2.84
N GLN A 342 -16.19 8.41 3.51
CA GLN A 342 -15.89 7.07 3.01
C GLN A 342 -16.55 6.78 1.65
N SER A 343 -17.80 7.24 1.46
CA SER A 343 -18.49 7.10 0.17
C SER A 343 -17.81 7.93 -0.93
N ALA A 344 -17.41 9.16 -0.61
CA ALA A 344 -16.67 10.06 -1.49
C ALA A 344 -15.31 9.49 -1.87
N THR A 345 -14.56 8.89 -0.94
CA THR A 345 -13.30 8.18 -1.24
C THR A 345 -13.53 7.02 -2.21
N ARG A 346 -14.58 6.22 -2.02
CA ARG A 346 -14.91 5.10 -2.94
C ARG A 346 -15.34 5.61 -4.31
N ARG A 347 -16.14 6.68 -4.39
CA ARG A 347 -16.50 7.34 -5.65
C ARG A 347 -15.28 7.92 -6.34
N ALA A 348 -14.40 8.59 -5.62
CA ALA A 348 -13.17 9.16 -6.14
C ALA A 348 -12.26 8.08 -6.74
N CYS A 349 -12.17 6.89 -6.14
CA CYS A 349 -11.44 5.76 -6.73
C CYS A 349 -12.07 5.28 -8.05
N LEU A 350 -13.40 5.17 -8.12
CA LEU A 350 -14.11 4.84 -9.36
C LEU A 350 -13.92 5.90 -10.45
N ASN A 351 -14.07 7.16 -10.06
CA ASN A 351 -13.91 8.32 -10.93
C ASN A 351 -12.47 8.38 -11.44
N ALA A 352 -11.47 8.22 -10.59
CA ALA A 352 -10.06 8.21 -10.99
C ALA A 352 -9.78 7.10 -11.99
N TYR A 353 -10.24 5.87 -11.73
CA TYR A 353 -10.08 4.77 -12.68
C TYR A 353 -10.78 5.07 -14.02
N GLY A 354 -12.00 5.61 -13.98
CA GLY A 354 -12.76 6.01 -15.15
C GLY A 354 -12.07 7.11 -15.96
N VAL A 355 -11.52 8.10 -15.28
CA VAL A 355 -10.81 9.23 -15.88
C VAL A 355 -9.48 8.80 -16.45
N LEU A 356 -8.76 7.87 -15.83
CA LEU A 356 -7.47 7.40 -16.33
C LEU A 356 -7.63 6.39 -17.47
N TYR A 357 -8.48 5.39 -17.27
CA TYR A 357 -8.49 4.16 -18.05
C TYR A 357 -9.83 3.82 -18.71
N GLY A 358 -10.87 4.61 -18.44
CA GLY A 358 -12.23 4.30 -18.87
C GLY A 358 -12.82 3.11 -18.11
N LYS A 359 -13.34 2.12 -18.85
CA LYS A 359 -13.90 0.90 -18.23
C LYS A 359 -12.83 -0.17 -18.22
N ARG A 360 -12.71 -0.93 -17.14
CA ARG A 360 -11.76 -2.04 -17.05
C ARG A 360 -11.88 -3.06 -18.18
N SER A 361 -13.09 -3.33 -18.68
CA SER A 361 -13.31 -4.23 -19.81
C SER A 361 -12.86 -3.67 -21.18
N ARG A 362 -12.60 -2.35 -21.26
CA ARG A 362 -12.11 -1.62 -22.43
C ARG A 362 -11.05 -0.63 -21.99
N LYS A 363 -10.07 -1.13 -21.23
CA LYS A 363 -9.03 -0.31 -20.60
C LYS A 363 -8.22 0.39 -21.68
N ASP A 364 -8.04 1.70 -21.53
CA ASP A 364 -7.14 2.50 -22.37
C ASP A 364 -6.08 3.18 -21.49
N ASP A 365 -4.83 2.74 -21.64
CA ASP A 365 -3.69 3.26 -20.89
C ASP A 365 -2.82 4.22 -21.73
N ALA A 366 -3.23 4.54 -22.96
CA ALA A 366 -2.39 5.29 -23.89
C ALA A 366 -1.94 6.64 -23.31
N ALA A 367 -2.86 7.37 -22.68
CA ALA A 367 -2.56 8.69 -22.10
C ALA A 367 -1.58 8.61 -20.93
N VAL A 368 -1.78 7.70 -19.98
CA VAL A 368 -0.90 7.59 -18.80
C VAL A 368 0.47 7.02 -19.23
N ALA A 369 0.51 6.07 -20.17
CA ALA A 369 1.76 5.55 -20.72
C ALA A 369 2.55 6.61 -21.52
N ALA A 370 1.88 7.45 -22.32
CA ALA A 370 2.52 8.53 -23.06
C ALA A 370 3.12 9.59 -22.13
N VAL A 371 2.40 9.95 -21.08
CA VAL A 371 2.88 10.85 -20.03
C VAL A 371 4.07 10.24 -19.29
N ASP A 372 3.96 8.98 -18.83
CA ASP A 372 5.05 8.29 -18.13
C ASP A 372 6.33 8.24 -18.98
N ALA A 373 6.19 7.87 -20.26
CA ALA A 373 7.31 7.82 -21.19
C ALA A 373 7.93 9.20 -21.43
N ALA A 374 7.13 10.27 -21.47
CA ALA A 374 7.64 11.63 -21.60
C ALA A 374 8.36 12.09 -20.33
N MET A 375 7.81 11.82 -19.15
CA MET A 375 8.48 12.08 -17.87
C MET A 375 9.80 11.30 -17.76
N ALA A 376 9.84 10.05 -18.21
CA ALA A 376 11.05 9.21 -18.15
C ALA A 376 12.22 9.79 -18.98
N ARG A 377 11.91 10.62 -19.99
CA ARG A 377 12.91 11.32 -20.80
C ARG A 377 13.31 12.68 -20.23
N GLY A 378 12.75 13.09 -19.08
CA GLY A 378 12.96 14.42 -18.51
C GLY A 378 12.29 15.54 -19.32
N ALA A 379 11.19 15.24 -20.01
CA ALA A 379 10.49 16.22 -20.84
C ALA A 379 9.91 17.39 -20.01
N THR A 380 9.75 18.54 -20.65
CA THR A 380 9.12 19.73 -20.06
C THR A 380 7.60 19.55 -19.94
N LEU A 381 6.94 20.38 -19.12
CA LEU A 381 5.49 20.34 -18.93
C LEU A 381 4.73 20.43 -20.27
N GLY A 382 5.14 21.33 -21.17
CA GLY A 382 4.51 21.49 -22.48
C GLY A 382 4.66 20.24 -23.38
N GLU A 383 5.82 19.57 -23.34
CA GLU A 383 6.05 18.32 -24.06
C GLU A 383 5.24 17.16 -23.50
N VAL A 384 5.08 17.09 -22.17
CA VAL A 384 4.26 16.06 -21.53
C VAL A 384 2.77 16.26 -21.84
N VAL A 385 2.27 17.49 -21.76
CA VAL A 385 0.89 17.80 -22.16
C VAL A 385 0.66 17.50 -23.65
N CYS A 386 1.64 17.81 -24.50
CA CYS A 386 1.60 17.46 -25.91
C CYS A 386 1.51 15.95 -26.13
N ALA A 387 2.29 15.16 -25.38
CA ALA A 387 2.23 13.70 -25.43
C ALA A 387 0.87 13.17 -24.96
N LEU A 388 0.28 13.78 -23.92
CA LEU A 388 -1.05 13.45 -23.43
C LEU A 388 -2.12 13.67 -24.49
N GLU A 389 -2.15 14.83 -25.15
CA GLU A 389 -3.14 15.15 -26.20
C GLU A 389 -3.00 14.25 -27.43
N ASN A 390 -1.77 13.89 -27.82
CA ASN A 390 -1.49 13.05 -28.99
C ASN A 390 -1.68 11.55 -28.76
N ALA A 391 -1.77 11.10 -27.51
CA ALA A 391 -2.08 9.70 -27.18
C ALA A 391 -3.49 9.29 -27.61
#